data_AF-A0A934DZF3-F1
#
_entry.id   AF-A0A934DZF3-F1
#
_cell.length_a   1.000
_cell.length_b   1.000
_cell.length_c   1.000
_cell.angle_alpha   90.00
_cell.angle_beta   90.00
_cell.angle_gamma   90.00
#
_symmetry.space_group_name_H-M   'P 1'
#
loop_
_entity.id
_entity.type
_entity.pdbx_description
1 polymer ?
#
loop_
_entity_poly.entity_id
_entity_poly.type
_entity_poly.pdbx_seq_one_letter_code
_entity_poly.pdbx_strand_id
1 'polypeptide(L)'
;MHPTSKLIAALLLLALPAVGGAAASQVLSGDATRGAALFRLHCAACHGPDGRGGGPLAPQLGAPTSTNLRDVAFLMQRSDDDLHRAIAQGGRSVNAAFTMPGFAGDMAPLDVWDLVAFVRQGQPSVGEFFPSAARFTAKAYSFDADSQKRLEAALGALAPEETRIVLVTAFGGTKVAGDEPVYVPHDPRLLDGLKPKQKLGYLGFATVTLAAGSSAIPVSLALDKDGALLAVRPRPESIAEKDLGQLVKLLAGFVGQGSKRSPYQELKPSAPVITKGKKPAKKAEDSKEMVEAAKALSRAYLRTVEAAVQFDKEERERHWAD
;
A
#
# COMPACT_ATOMS: atom_id res chain seq x y z
N MET A 1 67.43 -26.78 -59.15
CA MET A 1 67.10 -26.13 -57.87
C MET A 1 65.59 -26.07 -57.75
N HIS A 2 65.08 -26.67 -56.67
CA HIS A 2 63.74 -26.67 -56.06
C HIS A 2 62.44 -26.91 -56.87
N PRO A 3 61.66 -27.96 -56.53
CA PRO A 3 60.25 -28.06 -56.85
C PRO A 3 59.39 -27.28 -55.84
N THR A 4 58.25 -26.82 -56.32
CA THR A 4 57.23 -26.02 -55.63
C THR A 4 56.42 -26.84 -54.63
N SER A 5 56.42 -26.42 -53.35
CA SER A 5 55.53 -26.96 -52.32
C SER A 5 54.30 -26.04 -52.19
N LYS A 6 53.11 -26.60 -52.43
CA LYS A 6 51.82 -25.95 -52.14
C LYS A 6 51.49 -26.21 -50.67
N LEU A 7 51.56 -25.19 -49.83
CA LEU A 7 51.06 -25.22 -48.45
C LEU A 7 49.55 -25.00 -48.44
N ILE A 8 48.84 -25.92 -47.80
CA ILE A 8 47.40 -25.90 -47.51
C ILE A 8 47.15 -24.84 -46.43
N ALA A 9 46.28 -23.87 -46.70
CA ALA A 9 45.80 -22.92 -45.70
C ALA A 9 44.74 -23.57 -44.81
N ALA A 10 45.06 -23.78 -43.53
CA ALA A 10 44.10 -24.16 -42.50
C ALA A 10 43.42 -22.90 -41.95
N LEU A 11 42.13 -22.74 -42.23
CA LEU A 11 41.30 -21.66 -41.69
C LEU A 11 40.79 -22.08 -40.30
N LEU A 12 41.39 -21.55 -39.23
CA LEU A 12 40.87 -21.70 -37.87
C LEU A 12 39.66 -20.75 -37.67
N LEU A 13 38.45 -21.31 -37.69
CA LEU A 13 37.27 -20.63 -37.16
C LEU A 13 37.30 -20.70 -35.62
N LEU A 14 37.65 -19.59 -34.97
CA LEU A 14 37.38 -19.37 -33.55
C LEU A 14 35.88 -19.07 -33.38
N ALA A 15 35.12 -20.06 -32.90
CA ALA A 15 33.77 -19.86 -32.43
C ALA A 15 33.81 -19.12 -31.08
N LEU A 16 33.42 -17.85 -31.05
CA LEU A 16 33.12 -17.16 -29.80
C LEU A 16 31.82 -17.72 -29.23
N PRO A 17 31.74 -18.09 -27.95
CA PRO A 17 30.46 -18.39 -27.33
C PRO A 17 29.67 -17.09 -27.24
N ALA A 18 28.53 -17.03 -27.90
CA ALA A 18 27.55 -15.98 -27.68
C ALA A 18 27.05 -16.12 -26.23
N VAL A 19 27.62 -15.32 -25.31
CA VAL A 19 27.05 -15.14 -23.99
C VAL A 19 25.79 -14.31 -24.18
N GLY A 20 24.67 -15.02 -24.36
CA GLY A 20 23.33 -14.46 -24.25
C GLY A 20 23.08 -14.07 -22.79
N GLY A 21 23.63 -12.93 -22.38
CA GLY A 21 23.19 -12.26 -21.17
C GLY A 21 21.78 -11.74 -21.43
N ALA A 22 20.77 -12.47 -20.95
CA ALA A 22 19.49 -11.85 -20.68
C ALA A 22 19.79 -10.72 -19.68
N ALA A 23 19.87 -9.48 -20.18
CA ALA A 23 19.78 -8.32 -19.34
C ALA A 23 18.39 -8.38 -18.70
N ALA A 24 18.31 -8.98 -17.51
CA ALA A 24 17.22 -8.73 -16.60
C ALA A 24 17.14 -7.20 -16.53
N SER A 25 16.03 -6.65 -17.02
CA SER A 25 15.77 -5.22 -16.94
C SER A 25 15.85 -4.89 -15.45
N GLN A 26 16.98 -4.36 -15.02
CA GLN A 26 17.14 -3.86 -13.67
C GLN A 26 16.15 -2.71 -13.61
N VAL A 27 15.01 -2.95 -12.97
CA VAL A 27 14.12 -1.86 -12.54
C VAL A 27 15.06 -0.93 -11.77
N LEU A 28 15.21 0.30 -12.24
CA LEU A 28 16.03 1.31 -11.57
C LEU A 28 15.37 1.59 -10.23
N SER A 29 15.71 0.80 -9.21
CA SER A 29 15.28 1.02 -7.84
C SER A 29 16.15 2.15 -7.29
N GLY A 30 15.57 3.32 -7.07
CA GLY A 30 16.30 4.42 -6.45
C GLY A 30 16.83 4.07 -5.05
N ASP A 31 17.84 4.80 -4.61
CA ASP A 31 18.39 4.73 -3.26
C ASP A 31 17.62 5.68 -2.33
N ALA A 32 16.80 5.12 -1.44
CA ALA A 32 16.03 5.89 -0.47
C ALA A 32 16.89 6.73 0.49
N THR A 33 18.15 6.34 0.77
CA THR A 33 19.06 7.12 1.61
C THR A 33 19.49 8.40 0.90
N ARG A 34 19.86 8.28 -0.38
CA ARG A 34 20.16 9.43 -1.23
C ARG A 34 18.93 10.30 -1.44
N GLY A 35 17.78 9.67 -1.67
CA GLY A 35 16.48 10.31 -1.77
C GLY A 35 16.12 11.13 -0.54
N ALA A 36 16.40 10.62 0.68
CA ALA A 36 16.17 11.35 1.92
C ALA A 36 16.99 12.65 1.98
N ALA A 37 18.25 12.62 1.51
CA ALA A 37 19.10 13.81 1.48
C ALA A 37 18.57 14.85 0.48
N LEU A 38 18.19 14.41 -0.72
CA LEU A 38 17.59 15.26 -1.76
C LEU A 38 16.25 15.84 -1.29
N PHE A 39 15.43 15.04 -0.63
CA PHE A 39 14.11 15.45 -0.15
C PHE A 39 14.22 16.60 0.87
N ARG A 40 15.18 16.51 1.80
CA ARG A 40 15.44 17.59 2.76
C ARG A 40 15.82 18.91 2.08
N LEU A 41 16.58 18.84 0.99
CA LEU A 41 17.07 20.02 0.28
C LEU A 41 15.98 20.66 -0.59
N HIS A 42 15.17 19.86 -1.28
CA HIS A 42 14.28 20.34 -2.35
C HIS A 42 12.78 20.29 -2.00
N CYS A 43 12.36 19.38 -1.12
CA CYS A 43 10.95 19.05 -0.93
C CYS A 43 10.42 19.46 0.45
N ALA A 44 11.26 19.39 1.48
CA ALA A 44 10.85 19.56 2.88
C ALA A 44 10.29 20.95 3.22
N ALA A 45 10.66 21.99 2.47
CA ALA A 45 10.14 23.34 2.67
C ALA A 45 8.61 23.40 2.47
N CYS A 46 8.05 22.54 1.61
CA CYS A 46 6.61 22.45 1.38
C CYS A 46 6.01 21.19 2.01
N HIS A 47 6.64 20.03 1.84
CA HIS A 47 6.12 18.73 2.29
C HIS A 47 6.51 18.37 3.74
N GLY A 48 7.22 19.24 4.46
CA GLY A 48 7.74 18.96 5.80
C GLY A 48 8.94 18.01 5.77
N PRO A 49 9.75 17.94 6.83
CA PRO A 49 11.00 17.16 6.86
C PRO A 49 10.80 15.64 6.72
N ASP A 50 9.63 15.13 7.13
CA ASP A 50 9.26 13.72 7.07
C ASP A 50 8.28 13.40 5.94
N GLY A 51 7.87 14.40 5.15
CA GLY A 51 6.91 14.27 4.07
C GLY A 51 5.44 14.28 4.49
N ARG A 52 5.11 14.56 5.76
CA ARG A 52 3.70 14.59 6.22
C ARG A 52 2.91 15.83 5.82
N GLY A 53 3.53 16.75 5.09
CA GLY A 53 2.99 18.06 4.75
C GLY A 53 3.33 19.09 5.83
N GLY A 54 2.85 20.33 5.63
CA GLY A 54 2.99 21.39 6.64
C GLY A 54 4.41 21.95 6.75
N GLY A 55 5.19 21.89 5.67
CA GLY A 55 6.47 22.60 5.61
C GLY A 55 6.29 24.11 5.79
N PRO A 56 7.37 24.85 6.11
CA PRO A 56 7.31 26.29 6.39
C PRO A 56 6.70 27.13 5.27
N LEU A 57 6.75 26.66 4.02
CA LEU A 57 6.13 27.33 2.86
C LEU A 57 4.67 26.91 2.62
N ALA A 58 4.20 25.79 3.17
CA ALA A 58 2.86 25.26 2.91
C ALA A 58 1.72 26.27 3.17
N PRO A 59 1.75 27.11 4.23
CA PRO A 59 0.71 28.13 4.46
C PRO A 59 0.63 29.19 3.35
N GLN A 60 1.70 29.38 2.56
CA GLN A 60 1.81 30.43 1.54
C GLN A 60 1.33 29.97 0.16
N LEU A 61 1.13 28.67 -0.05
CA LEU A 61 0.82 28.09 -1.38
C LEU A 61 -0.67 28.15 -1.75
N GLY A 62 -1.54 28.59 -0.84
CA GLY A 62 -2.99 28.45 -0.99
C GLY A 62 -3.43 26.98 -0.93
N ALA A 63 -4.73 26.71 -1.00
CA ALA A 63 -5.23 25.33 -0.98
C ALA A 63 -5.11 24.67 -2.37
N PRO A 64 -4.67 23.39 -2.45
CA PRO A 64 -4.16 22.55 -1.37
C PRO A 64 -2.70 22.90 -0.98
N THR A 65 -2.43 23.00 0.33
CA THR A 65 -1.19 23.55 0.89
C THR A 65 0.04 22.64 0.71
N SER A 66 -0.12 21.32 0.92
CA SER A 66 0.89 20.29 0.61
C SER A 66 0.29 18.91 0.87
N THR A 67 0.57 17.93 0.01
CA THR A 67 0.11 16.54 0.20
C THR A 67 0.92 15.83 1.29
N ASN A 68 0.25 15.06 2.15
CA ASN A 68 0.89 14.12 3.06
C ASN A 68 1.42 12.91 2.28
N LEU A 69 2.73 12.87 2.04
CA LEU A 69 3.44 11.80 1.33
C LEU A 69 3.70 10.57 2.22
N ARG A 70 3.15 10.51 3.43
CA ARG A 70 3.09 9.30 4.27
C ARG A 70 1.69 8.72 4.37
N ASP A 71 0.72 9.33 3.69
CA ASP A 71 -0.61 8.77 3.52
C ASP A 71 -0.56 7.58 2.54
N VAL A 72 -0.72 6.38 3.10
CA VAL A 72 -0.74 5.12 2.34
C VAL A 72 -1.89 5.08 1.36
N ALA A 73 -3.06 5.56 1.78
CA ALA A 73 -4.23 5.58 0.94
C ALA A 73 -4.00 6.47 -0.29
N PHE A 74 -3.29 7.59 -0.13
CA PHE A 74 -2.85 8.42 -1.26
C PHE A 74 -1.81 7.71 -2.13
N LEU A 75 -0.72 7.21 -1.55
CA LEU A 75 0.38 6.64 -2.31
C LEU A 75 0.01 5.35 -3.05
N MET A 76 -0.89 4.54 -2.51
CA MET A 76 -1.39 3.33 -3.19
C MET A 76 -2.13 3.63 -4.49
N GLN A 77 -2.62 4.85 -4.68
CA GLN A 77 -3.31 5.30 -5.88
C GLN A 77 -2.37 5.95 -6.91
N ARG A 78 -1.07 5.88 -6.70
CA ARG A 78 -0.05 6.45 -7.58
C ARG A 78 0.89 5.35 -8.04
N SER A 79 1.22 5.35 -9.34
CA SER A 79 2.34 4.56 -9.83
C SER A 79 3.66 5.24 -9.50
N ASP A 80 4.77 4.50 -9.53
CA ASP A 80 6.09 5.10 -9.36
C ASP A 80 6.43 6.07 -10.51
N ASP A 81 5.94 5.78 -11.72
CA ASP A 81 6.03 6.69 -12.86
C ASP A 81 5.25 7.99 -12.63
N ASP A 82 4.09 7.94 -11.96
CA ASP A 82 3.35 9.16 -11.60
C ASP A 82 4.13 9.99 -10.58
N LEU A 83 4.74 9.35 -9.58
CA LEU A 83 5.56 10.04 -8.60
C LEU A 83 6.80 10.66 -9.27
N HIS A 84 7.49 9.89 -10.12
CA HIS A 84 8.62 10.37 -10.91
C HIS A 84 8.21 11.56 -11.77
N ARG A 85 7.09 11.47 -12.50
CA ARG A 85 6.57 12.54 -13.35
C ARG A 85 6.20 13.78 -12.55
N ALA A 86 5.55 13.61 -11.40
CA ALA A 86 5.21 14.71 -10.49
C ALA A 86 6.46 15.46 -10.01
N ILE A 87 7.53 14.74 -9.65
CA ILE A 87 8.79 15.33 -9.21
C ILE A 87 9.52 15.98 -10.39
N ALA A 88 9.63 15.30 -11.53
CA ALA A 88 10.35 15.80 -12.69
C ALA A 88 9.67 17.01 -13.36
N GLN A 89 8.34 16.96 -13.50
CA GLN A 89 7.55 17.89 -14.34
C GLN A 89 6.59 18.78 -13.52
N GLY A 90 6.53 18.60 -12.20
CA GLY A 90 5.65 19.35 -11.31
C GLY A 90 4.25 18.79 -11.21
N GLY A 91 3.48 19.26 -10.22
CA GLY A 91 2.19 18.68 -9.86
C GLY A 91 1.14 18.74 -10.97
N ARG A 92 1.18 19.77 -11.83
CA ARG A 92 0.25 19.90 -12.97
C ARG A 92 0.31 18.72 -13.95
N SER A 93 1.47 18.06 -14.07
CA SER A 93 1.66 16.92 -14.98
C SER A 93 0.84 15.68 -14.59
N VAL A 94 0.39 15.61 -13.34
CA VAL A 94 -0.36 14.46 -12.77
C VAL A 94 -1.67 14.88 -12.10
N ASN A 95 -2.23 16.04 -12.51
CA ASN A 95 -3.43 16.63 -11.90
C ASN A 95 -3.32 16.82 -10.38
N ALA A 96 -2.13 17.18 -9.89
CA ALA A 96 -1.87 17.57 -8.49
C ALA A 96 -1.70 19.10 -8.38
N ALA A 97 -1.27 19.59 -7.20
CA ALA A 97 -1.14 21.02 -6.92
C ALA A 97 -0.26 21.74 -7.96
N PHE A 98 -0.80 22.79 -8.59
CA PHE A 98 -0.08 23.57 -9.61
C PHE A 98 1.14 24.31 -9.04
N THR A 99 1.18 24.49 -7.73
CA THR A 99 2.26 25.12 -6.98
C THR A 99 3.48 24.23 -6.78
N MET A 100 3.37 22.91 -7.04
CA MET A 100 4.50 22.00 -7.00
C MET A 100 5.32 22.15 -8.29
N PRO A 101 6.56 22.69 -8.25
CA PRO A 101 7.40 22.85 -9.43
C PRO A 101 7.95 21.51 -9.92
N GLY A 102 8.45 21.49 -11.15
CA GLY A 102 9.22 20.36 -11.69
C GLY A 102 10.71 20.55 -11.47
N PHE A 103 11.42 19.48 -11.13
CA PHE A 103 12.84 19.49 -10.77
C PHE A 103 13.76 18.85 -11.82
N ALA A 104 13.25 18.46 -12.99
CA ALA A 104 14.06 17.81 -14.03
C ALA A 104 15.24 18.64 -14.53
N GLY A 105 15.19 19.98 -14.40
CA GLY A 105 16.30 20.88 -14.76
C GLY A 105 17.36 21.02 -13.67
N ASP A 106 17.03 20.64 -12.43
CA ASP A 106 17.87 20.87 -11.24
C ASP A 106 18.46 19.58 -10.66
N MET A 107 18.12 18.43 -11.24
CA MET A 107 18.46 17.09 -10.72
C MET A 107 18.92 16.16 -11.85
N ALA A 108 19.84 15.24 -11.54
CA ALA A 108 20.17 14.18 -12.50
C ALA A 108 19.01 13.18 -12.62
N PRO A 109 18.84 12.47 -13.75
CA PRO A 109 17.68 11.60 -13.96
C PRO A 109 17.49 10.50 -12.90
N LEU A 110 18.58 9.97 -12.33
CA LEU A 110 18.50 8.94 -11.29
C LEU A 110 18.10 9.51 -9.91
N ASP A 111 18.34 10.81 -9.67
CA ASP A 111 18.03 11.49 -8.41
C ASP A 111 16.52 11.54 -8.17
N VAL A 112 15.75 11.65 -9.26
CA VAL A 112 14.29 11.60 -9.21
C VAL A 112 13.82 10.22 -8.74
N TRP A 113 14.47 9.14 -9.19
CA TRP A 113 14.16 7.78 -8.73
C TRP A 113 14.53 7.56 -7.26
N ASP A 114 15.64 8.16 -6.79
CA ASP A 114 16.00 8.14 -5.38
C ASP A 114 14.92 8.82 -4.51
N LEU A 115 14.40 9.96 -4.96
CA LEU A 115 13.27 10.65 -4.31
C LEU A 115 12.00 9.78 -4.30
N VAL A 116 11.69 9.09 -5.41
CA VAL A 116 10.57 8.13 -5.45
C VAL A 116 10.77 7.03 -4.41
N ALA A 117 11.97 6.45 -4.32
CA ALA A 117 12.30 5.43 -3.33
C ALA A 117 12.13 5.94 -1.88
N PHE A 118 12.54 7.18 -1.60
CA PHE A 118 12.33 7.80 -0.29
C PHE A 118 10.85 8.06 0.04
N VAL A 119 10.06 8.51 -0.95
CA VAL A 119 8.60 8.70 -0.79
C VAL A 119 7.90 7.36 -0.52
N ARG A 120 8.34 6.28 -1.18
CA ARG A 120 7.83 4.92 -0.96
C ARG A 120 8.29 4.28 0.34
N GLN A 121 9.36 4.76 0.94
CA GLN A 121 9.91 4.18 2.16
C GLN A 121 8.86 4.11 3.29
N GLY A 122 8.75 2.94 3.92
CA GLY A 122 7.83 2.70 5.04
C GLY A 122 6.36 2.45 4.63
N GLN A 123 6.06 2.46 3.32
CA GLN A 123 4.75 2.06 2.83
C GLN A 123 4.60 0.54 2.90
N PRO A 124 3.45 0.00 3.35
CA PRO A 124 3.19 -1.42 3.25
C PRO A 124 3.16 -1.84 1.79
N SER A 125 3.66 -3.02 1.44
CA SER A 125 3.44 -3.59 0.10
C SER A 125 2.23 -4.52 0.10
N VAL A 126 1.47 -4.54 -1.00
CA VAL A 126 0.41 -5.52 -1.22
C VAL A 126 0.96 -6.96 -1.16
N GLY A 127 2.19 -7.18 -1.60
CA GLY A 127 2.86 -8.48 -1.59
C GLY A 127 3.08 -9.03 -0.18
N GLU A 128 3.25 -8.16 0.81
CA GLU A 128 3.43 -8.55 2.21
C GLU A 128 2.17 -9.19 2.81
N PHE A 129 0.98 -8.83 2.29
CA PHE A 129 -0.31 -9.35 2.71
C PHE A 129 -0.83 -10.44 1.77
N PHE A 130 -0.50 -10.33 0.48
CA PHE A 130 -0.92 -11.25 -0.57
C PHE A 130 0.31 -11.70 -1.38
N PRO A 131 1.06 -12.72 -0.92
CA PRO A 131 2.31 -13.13 -1.57
C PRO A 131 2.14 -13.57 -3.03
N SER A 132 0.95 -14.06 -3.41
CA SER A 132 0.61 -14.44 -4.78
C SER A 132 0.05 -13.29 -5.63
N ALA A 133 -0.08 -12.06 -5.09
CA ALA A 133 -0.54 -10.92 -5.85
C ALA A 133 0.48 -10.56 -6.92
N ALA A 134 0.00 -10.39 -8.15
CA ALA A 134 0.77 -9.89 -9.29
C ALA A 134 0.34 -8.45 -9.64
N ARG A 135 -0.93 -8.11 -9.38
CA ARG A 135 -1.52 -6.81 -9.70
C ARG A 135 -2.43 -6.35 -8.57
N PHE A 136 -2.63 -5.06 -8.44
CA PHE A 136 -3.62 -4.52 -7.52
C PHE A 136 -4.25 -3.24 -8.05
N THR A 137 -5.49 -2.97 -7.63
CA THR A 137 -6.12 -1.66 -7.79
C THR A 137 -6.15 -0.95 -6.45
N ALA A 138 -6.27 0.37 -6.48
CA ALA A 138 -6.47 1.22 -5.32
C ALA A 138 -7.45 2.32 -5.72
N LYS A 139 -8.55 2.46 -4.99
CA LYS A 139 -9.58 3.47 -5.29
C LYS A 139 -10.15 4.04 -4.00
N ALA A 140 -10.27 5.36 -3.97
CA ALA A 140 -11.03 6.07 -2.94
C ALA A 140 -12.54 5.91 -3.19
N TYR A 141 -13.24 5.47 -2.15
CA TYR A 141 -14.68 5.37 -2.09
C TYR A 141 -15.23 6.43 -1.14
N SER A 142 -16.32 7.08 -1.56
CA SER A 142 -17.24 7.74 -0.65
C SER A 142 -18.45 6.81 -0.51
N PHE A 143 -18.82 6.48 0.73
CA PHE A 143 -19.94 5.59 0.96
C PHE A 143 -21.23 6.21 0.43
N ASP A 144 -22.01 5.45 -0.34
CA ASP A 144 -23.36 5.84 -0.73
C ASP A 144 -24.30 5.91 0.48
N ALA A 145 -25.47 6.53 0.31
CA ALA A 145 -26.41 6.77 1.40
C ALA A 145 -26.84 5.46 2.12
N ASP A 146 -27.01 4.37 1.37
CA ASP A 146 -27.40 3.08 1.95
C ASP A 146 -26.25 2.47 2.78
N SER A 147 -25.03 2.57 2.27
CA SER A 147 -23.81 2.11 2.93
C SER A 147 -23.52 2.91 4.21
N GLN A 148 -23.70 4.24 4.16
CA GLN A 148 -23.61 5.10 5.34
C GLN A 148 -24.63 4.71 6.39
N LYS A 149 -25.91 4.55 6.01
CA LYS A 149 -26.98 4.15 6.93
C LYS A 149 -26.69 2.81 7.61
N ARG A 150 -26.20 1.82 6.85
CA ARG A 150 -25.81 0.51 7.38
C ARG A 150 -24.65 0.61 8.38
N LEU A 151 -23.61 1.38 8.04
CA LEU A 151 -22.46 1.60 8.91
C LEU A 151 -22.87 2.34 10.18
N GLU A 152 -23.67 3.40 10.09
CA GLU A 152 -24.12 4.18 11.25
C GLU A 152 -25.05 3.38 12.17
N ALA A 153 -25.87 2.48 11.61
CA ALA A 153 -26.67 1.56 12.41
C ALA A 153 -25.80 0.59 13.24
N ALA A 154 -24.64 0.19 12.71
CA ALA A 154 -23.71 -0.72 13.39
C ALA A 154 -22.71 -0.01 14.31
N LEU A 155 -22.28 1.21 13.95
CA LEU A 155 -21.14 1.89 14.54
C LEU A 155 -21.50 3.20 15.26
N GLY A 156 -22.73 3.68 15.12
CA GLY A 156 -23.11 5.06 15.42
C GLY A 156 -22.58 6.05 14.36
N ALA A 157 -22.80 7.34 14.60
CA ALA A 157 -22.43 8.41 13.66
C ALA A 157 -20.98 8.29 13.19
N LEU A 158 -20.76 8.45 11.88
CA LEU A 158 -19.44 8.46 11.27
C LEU A 158 -18.86 9.87 11.33
N ALA A 159 -17.59 10.01 11.71
CA ALA A 159 -16.91 11.29 11.56
C ALA A 159 -16.65 11.59 10.06
N PRO A 160 -16.44 12.84 9.64
CA PRO A 160 -16.25 13.19 8.23
C PRO A 160 -15.13 12.39 7.54
N GLU A 161 -14.01 12.16 8.23
CA GLU A 161 -12.89 11.33 7.78
C GLU A 161 -13.25 9.84 7.65
N GLU A 162 -14.36 9.43 8.26
CA GLU A 162 -14.85 8.05 8.21
C GLU A 162 -15.77 7.75 7.03
N THR A 163 -16.28 8.80 6.37
CA THR A 163 -17.18 8.68 5.21
C THR A 163 -16.46 8.29 3.91
N ARG A 164 -15.12 8.34 3.93
CA ARG A 164 -14.27 7.98 2.80
C ARG A 164 -13.27 6.89 3.19
N ILE A 165 -12.91 6.04 2.25
CA ILE A 165 -11.92 4.99 2.47
C ILE A 165 -11.25 4.64 1.15
N VAL A 166 -9.93 4.40 1.19
CA VAL A 166 -9.24 3.80 0.06
C VAL A 166 -9.24 2.30 0.24
N LEU A 167 -9.78 1.61 -0.77
CA LEU A 167 -9.75 0.17 -0.86
C LEU A 167 -8.69 -0.24 -1.88
N VAL A 168 -7.78 -1.11 -1.45
CA VAL A 168 -6.89 -1.83 -2.36
C VAL A 168 -7.46 -3.21 -2.64
N THR A 169 -7.51 -3.64 -3.90
CA THR A 169 -7.94 -4.99 -4.28
C THR A 169 -6.79 -5.73 -4.93
N ALA A 170 -6.43 -6.88 -4.38
CA ALA A 170 -5.30 -7.68 -4.85
C ALA A 170 -5.75 -8.76 -5.83
N PHE A 171 -4.99 -8.93 -6.91
CA PHE A 171 -5.23 -9.94 -7.95
C PHE A 171 -3.98 -10.78 -8.17
N GLY A 172 -4.18 -12.09 -8.24
CA GLY A 172 -3.17 -13.04 -8.68
C GLY A 172 -2.94 -12.95 -10.19
N GLY A 173 -1.88 -13.61 -10.66
CA GLY A 173 -1.51 -13.62 -12.07
C GLY A 173 -0.11 -14.16 -12.26
N THR A 174 0.39 -14.08 -13.49
CA THR A 174 1.77 -14.41 -13.79
C THR A 174 2.68 -13.33 -13.23
N LYS A 175 3.64 -13.71 -12.38
CA LYS A 175 4.71 -12.85 -11.88
C LYS A 175 5.99 -13.65 -11.68
N VAL A 176 7.14 -12.99 -11.68
CA VAL A 176 8.39 -13.62 -11.26
C VAL A 176 8.42 -13.70 -9.73
N ALA A 177 9.03 -14.76 -9.19
CA ALA A 177 9.20 -14.88 -7.75
C ALA A 177 10.06 -13.72 -7.24
N GLY A 178 9.55 -12.97 -6.27
CA GLY A 178 10.20 -11.77 -5.74
C GLY A 178 9.71 -10.46 -6.35
N ASP A 179 8.91 -10.49 -7.43
CA ASP A 179 8.33 -9.26 -7.98
C ASP A 179 7.25 -8.69 -7.05
N GLU A 180 7.32 -7.37 -6.87
CA GLU A 180 6.29 -6.59 -6.22
C GLU A 180 5.03 -6.51 -7.09
N PRO A 181 3.81 -6.54 -6.50
CA PRO A 181 2.59 -6.39 -7.27
C PRO A 181 2.54 -5.04 -8.00
N VAL A 182 2.05 -5.03 -9.24
CA VAL A 182 1.96 -3.82 -10.06
C VAL A 182 0.62 -3.12 -9.86
N TYR A 183 0.65 -1.81 -9.59
CA TYR A 183 -0.56 -0.98 -9.54
C TYR A 183 -1.24 -0.92 -10.93
N VAL A 184 -2.55 -1.14 -10.95
CA VAL A 184 -3.40 -0.99 -12.12
C VAL A 184 -4.27 0.25 -11.93
N PRO A 185 -4.03 1.34 -12.69
CA PRO A 185 -4.87 2.52 -12.68
C PRO A 185 -6.33 2.18 -12.97
N HIS A 186 -7.25 3.00 -12.45
CA HIS A 186 -8.68 2.80 -12.64
C HIS A 186 -9.17 3.27 -14.03
N ASP A 187 -8.46 2.83 -15.08
CA ASP A 187 -8.84 3.00 -16.48
C ASP A 187 -9.61 1.75 -16.95
N PRO A 188 -10.79 1.90 -17.58
CA PRO A 188 -11.61 0.76 -18.00
C PRO A 188 -10.83 -0.33 -18.76
N ARG A 189 -9.98 0.05 -19.72
CA ARG A 189 -9.24 -0.91 -20.57
C ARG A 189 -8.19 -1.69 -19.78
N LEU A 190 -7.59 -1.05 -18.78
CA LEU A 190 -6.62 -1.72 -17.90
C LEU A 190 -7.32 -2.65 -16.89
N LEU A 191 -8.53 -2.28 -16.46
CA LEU A 191 -9.34 -3.07 -15.53
C LEU A 191 -9.89 -4.34 -16.17
N ASP A 192 -10.17 -4.36 -17.48
CA ASP A 192 -10.60 -5.58 -18.20
C ASP A 192 -9.58 -6.73 -18.12
N GLY A 193 -8.31 -6.40 -17.89
CA GLY A 193 -7.25 -7.38 -17.65
C GLY A 193 -7.34 -8.09 -16.29
N LEU A 194 -8.17 -7.59 -15.36
CA LEU A 194 -8.32 -8.11 -14.00
C LEU A 194 -9.52 -9.04 -13.92
N LYS A 195 -9.27 -10.35 -13.83
CA LYS A 195 -10.37 -11.33 -13.82
C LYS A 195 -10.90 -11.54 -12.40
N PRO A 196 -12.24 -11.64 -12.20
CA PRO A 196 -12.82 -11.91 -10.88
C PRO A 196 -12.25 -13.16 -10.19
N LYS A 197 -11.96 -14.22 -10.96
CA LYS A 197 -11.36 -15.47 -10.45
C LYS A 197 -9.92 -15.32 -9.93
N GLN A 198 -9.23 -14.24 -10.29
CA GLN A 198 -7.88 -13.94 -9.83
C GLN A 198 -7.88 -13.10 -8.56
N LYS A 199 -9.04 -12.60 -8.11
CA LYS A 199 -9.15 -11.79 -6.90
C LYS A 199 -8.70 -12.59 -5.67
N LEU A 200 -7.73 -12.06 -4.95
CA LEU A 200 -7.17 -12.66 -3.74
C LEU A 200 -7.85 -12.09 -2.49
N GLY A 201 -8.18 -10.81 -2.51
CA GLY A 201 -8.77 -10.14 -1.35
C GLY A 201 -8.64 -8.62 -1.43
N TYR A 202 -8.84 -8.00 -0.28
CA TYR A 202 -8.89 -6.56 -0.11
C TYR A 202 -7.91 -6.12 0.97
N LEU A 203 -7.39 -4.90 0.83
CA LEU A 203 -6.56 -4.26 1.82
C LEU A 203 -7.16 -2.90 2.15
N GLY A 204 -7.53 -2.72 3.41
CA GLY A 204 -8.01 -1.47 3.98
C GLY A 204 -6.95 -0.83 4.86
N PHE A 205 -7.05 0.49 5.01
CA PHE A 205 -6.18 1.27 5.88
C PHE A 205 -7.03 2.06 6.86
N ALA A 206 -6.62 2.06 8.12
CA ALA A 206 -7.29 2.82 9.15
C ALA A 206 -6.28 3.28 10.20
N THR A 207 -6.71 4.21 11.04
CA THR A 207 -6.04 4.51 12.29
C THR A 207 -6.88 3.96 13.43
N VAL A 208 -6.24 3.27 14.36
CA VAL A 208 -6.87 2.73 15.56
C VAL A 208 -6.25 3.36 16.79
N THR A 209 -7.07 3.69 17.77
CA THR A 209 -6.62 4.20 19.07
C THR A 209 -6.90 3.12 20.09
N LEU A 210 -5.85 2.56 20.70
CA LEU A 210 -5.98 1.41 21.61
C LEU A 210 -6.39 1.82 23.03
N ALA A 211 -6.14 3.07 23.42
CA ALA A 211 -6.55 3.63 24.69
C ALA A 211 -6.83 5.15 24.59
N ALA A 212 -7.76 5.64 25.40
CA ALA A 212 -8.08 7.06 25.45
C ALA A 212 -6.84 7.92 25.78
N GLY A 213 -6.51 8.88 24.92
CA GLY A 213 -5.33 9.74 25.04
C GLY A 213 -4.03 9.15 24.46
N SER A 214 -4.05 7.93 23.91
CA SER A 214 -2.92 7.36 23.18
C SER A 214 -2.85 7.85 21.73
N SER A 215 -1.66 7.80 21.14
CA SER A 215 -1.45 8.12 19.73
C SER A 215 -2.25 7.17 18.83
N ALA A 216 -2.86 7.73 17.78
CA ALA A 216 -3.53 6.94 16.75
C ALA A 216 -2.50 6.09 16.00
N ILE A 217 -2.74 4.78 15.93
CA ILE A 217 -1.83 3.82 15.32
C ILE A 217 -2.36 3.46 13.93
N PRO A 218 -1.62 3.71 12.85
CA PRO A 218 -2.03 3.28 11.54
C PRO A 218 -1.96 1.75 11.46
N VAL A 219 -3.02 1.14 10.95
CA VAL A 219 -3.12 -0.30 10.73
C VAL A 219 -3.55 -0.58 9.29
N SER A 220 -3.02 -1.68 8.76
CA SER A 220 -3.47 -2.26 7.49
C SER A 220 -4.26 -3.53 7.78
N LEU A 221 -5.44 -3.65 7.17
CA LEU A 221 -6.35 -4.78 7.33
C LEU A 221 -6.46 -5.54 6.01
N ALA A 222 -5.94 -6.76 5.95
CA ALA A 222 -6.12 -7.63 4.81
C ALA A 222 -7.33 -8.53 5.04
N LEU A 223 -8.24 -8.53 4.07
CA LEU A 223 -9.42 -9.38 4.02
C LEU A 223 -9.28 -10.35 2.85
N ASP A 224 -9.80 -11.57 3.00
CA ASP A 224 -9.99 -12.46 1.86
C ASP A 224 -11.15 -11.99 0.96
N LYS A 225 -11.36 -12.69 -0.16
CA LYS A 225 -12.45 -12.39 -1.11
C LYS A 225 -13.85 -12.46 -0.49
N ASP A 226 -14.02 -13.14 0.63
CA ASP A 226 -15.29 -13.33 1.33
C ASP A 226 -15.44 -12.38 2.53
N GLY A 227 -14.40 -11.61 2.88
CA GLY A 227 -14.39 -10.61 3.95
C GLY A 227 -13.80 -11.07 5.27
N ALA A 228 -13.25 -12.28 5.36
CA ALA A 228 -12.60 -12.72 6.59
C ALA A 228 -11.23 -12.05 6.73
N LEU A 229 -10.89 -11.62 7.95
CA LEU A 229 -9.59 -11.02 8.25
C LEU A 229 -8.46 -12.03 8.06
N LEU A 230 -7.57 -11.77 7.12
CA LEU A 230 -6.35 -12.55 6.89
C LEU A 230 -5.19 -12.05 7.75
N ALA A 231 -5.07 -10.74 7.91
CA ALA A 231 -4.01 -10.13 8.69
C ALA A 231 -4.41 -8.72 9.12
N VAL A 232 -3.92 -8.32 10.29
CA VAL A 232 -3.94 -6.92 10.73
C VAL A 232 -2.52 -6.57 11.17
N ARG A 233 -1.92 -5.56 10.53
CA ARG A 233 -0.54 -5.17 10.81
C ARG A 233 -0.47 -3.69 11.18
N PRO A 234 0.11 -3.34 12.33
CA PRO A 234 0.39 -1.95 12.67
C PRO A 234 1.55 -1.40 11.84
N ARG A 235 1.55 -0.09 11.60
CA ARG A 235 2.68 0.59 10.95
C ARG A 235 3.60 1.19 12.03
N PRO A 236 4.90 0.86 12.02
CA PRO A 236 5.80 1.15 13.13
C PRO A 236 6.34 2.58 13.14
N GLU A 237 5.81 3.51 12.33
CA GLU A 237 6.45 4.82 12.02
C GLU A 237 6.76 5.73 13.23
N SER A 238 6.35 5.34 14.45
CA SER A 238 6.74 5.98 15.71
C SER A 238 6.56 5.09 16.96
N ILE A 239 6.49 3.76 16.81
CA ILE A 239 6.20 2.84 17.92
C ILE A 239 7.49 2.17 18.39
N ALA A 240 7.75 2.18 19.70
CA ALA A 240 8.88 1.44 20.26
C ALA A 240 8.75 -0.06 19.96
N GLU A 241 9.84 -0.71 19.60
CA GLU A 241 9.86 -2.12 19.14
C GLU A 241 9.15 -3.09 20.12
N LYS A 242 9.29 -2.84 21.41
CA LYS A 242 8.63 -3.61 22.47
C LYS A 242 7.09 -3.51 22.41
N ASP A 243 6.56 -2.31 22.16
CA ASP A 243 5.12 -2.06 22.12
C ASP A 243 4.53 -2.57 20.80
N LEU A 244 5.32 -2.53 19.72
CA LEU A 244 4.98 -3.13 18.43
C LEU A 244 4.72 -4.64 18.56
N GLY A 245 5.60 -5.37 19.26
CA GLY A 245 5.43 -6.82 19.47
C GLY A 245 4.16 -7.19 20.24
N GLN A 246 3.81 -6.39 21.26
CA GLN A 246 2.57 -6.58 22.03
C GLN A 246 1.34 -6.30 21.16
N LEU A 247 1.38 -5.22 20.38
CA LEU A 247 0.29 -4.85 19.49
C LEU A 247 0.06 -5.89 18.38
N VAL A 248 1.12 -6.37 17.74
CA VAL A 248 1.02 -7.43 16.72
C VAL A 248 0.35 -8.68 17.31
N LYS A 249 0.72 -9.07 18.54
CA LYS A 249 0.11 -10.21 19.22
C LYS A 249 -1.37 -9.97 19.54
N LEU A 250 -1.74 -8.77 19.96
CA LEU A 250 -3.13 -8.40 20.21
C LEU A 250 -3.96 -8.48 18.91
N LEU A 251 -3.44 -7.90 17.83
CA LEU A 251 -4.12 -7.84 16.53
C LEU A 251 -4.26 -9.21 15.87
N ALA A 252 -3.30 -10.11 16.08
CA ALA A 252 -3.39 -11.50 15.62
C ALA A 252 -4.61 -12.23 16.19
N GLY A 253 -5.13 -11.81 17.34
CA GLY A 253 -6.34 -12.37 17.96
C GLY A 253 -7.63 -12.13 17.17
N PHE A 254 -7.61 -11.30 16.12
CA PHE A 254 -8.78 -11.02 15.29
C PHE A 254 -8.77 -11.73 13.93
N VAL A 255 -7.64 -12.34 13.57
CA VAL A 255 -7.47 -13.06 12.30
C VAL A 255 -8.43 -14.25 12.24
N GLY A 256 -9.02 -14.48 11.06
CA GLY A 256 -10.01 -15.51 10.77
C GLY A 256 -11.46 -15.11 11.06
N GLN A 257 -11.70 -13.91 11.60
CA GLN A 257 -13.04 -13.41 11.88
C GLN A 257 -13.60 -12.58 10.73
N GLY A 258 -14.92 -12.43 10.73
CA GLY A 258 -15.62 -11.59 9.78
C GLY A 258 -16.03 -12.30 8.50
N SER A 259 -16.96 -11.66 7.80
CA SER A 259 -17.48 -12.06 6.50
C SER A 259 -18.27 -10.88 5.92
N LYS A 260 -18.18 -10.66 4.60
CA LYS A 260 -19.06 -9.74 3.85
C LYS A 260 -20.49 -10.26 3.75
N ARG A 261 -20.73 -11.55 4.05
CA ARG A 261 -22.04 -12.21 3.92
C ARG A 261 -22.80 -12.30 5.25
N SER A 262 -22.13 -12.02 6.35
CA SER A 262 -22.74 -12.05 7.68
C SER A 262 -23.28 -10.66 8.07
N PRO A 263 -24.26 -10.58 8.98
CA PRO A 263 -24.67 -9.30 9.57
C PRO A 263 -23.47 -8.56 10.16
N TYR A 264 -23.50 -7.22 10.19
CA TYR A 264 -22.47 -6.42 10.84
C TYR A 264 -22.28 -6.88 12.29
N GLN A 265 -21.17 -7.56 12.52
CA GLN A 265 -20.82 -8.08 13.82
C GLN A 265 -19.46 -7.51 14.21
N GLU A 266 -19.40 -6.96 15.42
CA GLU A 266 -18.13 -6.54 16.00
C GLU A 266 -17.17 -7.74 16.09
N LEU A 267 -15.92 -7.48 15.78
CA LEU A 267 -14.83 -8.41 15.98
C LEU A 267 -14.63 -8.63 17.47
N LYS A 268 -14.41 -9.89 17.86
CA LYS A 268 -14.20 -10.26 19.25
C LYS A 268 -12.76 -10.69 19.44
N PRO A 269 -12.05 -10.24 20.48
CA PRO A 269 -10.71 -10.75 20.69
C PRO A 269 -10.77 -12.27 20.92
N SER A 270 -9.99 -13.05 20.16
CA SER A 270 -9.82 -14.46 20.47
C SER A 270 -9.24 -14.60 21.87
N ALA A 271 -9.73 -15.57 22.64
CA ALA A 271 -9.10 -15.89 23.93
C ALA A 271 -7.60 -16.19 23.68
N PRO A 272 -6.68 -15.69 24.52
CA PRO A 272 -5.26 -15.98 24.35
C PRO A 272 -5.09 -17.50 24.33
N VAL A 273 -4.35 -18.03 23.34
CA VAL A 273 -3.98 -19.44 23.30
C VAL A 273 -3.24 -19.76 24.60
N ILE A 274 -3.92 -20.44 25.52
CA ILE A 274 -3.32 -20.89 26.78
C ILE A 274 -2.38 -22.05 26.39
N THR A 275 -1.09 -21.76 26.28
CA THR A 275 -0.08 -22.80 26.35
C THR A 275 -0.19 -23.45 27.73
N LYS A 276 -0.49 -24.75 27.77
CA LYS A 276 -0.69 -25.52 29.01
C LYS A 276 0.45 -25.22 29.99
N GLY A 277 0.13 -24.63 31.14
CA GLY A 277 1.05 -24.53 32.28
C GLY A 277 1.28 -23.15 32.92
N LYS A 278 0.76 -22.04 32.38
CA LYS A 278 0.84 -20.73 33.06
C LYS A 278 -0.54 -20.18 33.45
N LYS A 279 -0.72 -19.96 34.76
CA LYS A 279 -1.90 -19.33 35.39
C LYS A 279 -2.14 -17.93 34.76
N PRO A 280 -3.38 -17.53 34.45
CA PRO A 280 -3.62 -16.20 33.90
C PRO A 280 -3.56 -15.18 35.05
N ALA A 281 -2.50 -14.38 35.09
CA ALA A 281 -2.57 -13.07 35.72
C ALA A 281 -2.93 -12.08 34.63
N LYS A 282 -4.22 -11.78 34.44
CA LYS A 282 -4.66 -10.65 33.60
C LYS A 282 -5.07 -9.52 34.53
N LYS A 283 -4.41 -8.35 34.42
CA LYS A 283 -4.84 -7.13 35.11
C LYS A 283 -6.13 -6.62 34.45
N ALA A 284 -6.97 -5.90 35.20
CA ALA A 284 -8.20 -5.31 34.67
C ALA A 284 -7.95 -4.32 33.51
N GLU A 285 -6.77 -3.69 33.50
CA GLU A 285 -6.28 -2.80 32.43
C GLU A 285 -6.14 -3.54 31.09
N ASP A 286 -5.54 -4.74 31.07
CA ASP A 286 -5.38 -5.57 29.86
C ASP A 286 -6.75 -5.94 29.24
N SER A 287 -7.78 -6.10 30.08
CA SER A 287 -9.14 -6.41 29.62
C SER A 287 -9.84 -5.20 28.99
N LYS A 288 -9.58 -4.00 29.50
CA LYS A 288 -10.17 -2.76 28.98
C LYS A 288 -9.54 -2.36 27.65
N GLU A 289 -8.21 -2.44 27.57
CA GLU A 289 -7.46 -2.18 26.34
C GLU A 289 -7.87 -3.14 25.20
N MET A 290 -8.07 -4.43 25.51
CA MET A 290 -8.57 -5.40 24.53
C MET A 290 -9.97 -5.05 24.00
N VAL A 291 -10.85 -4.50 24.83
CA VAL A 291 -12.21 -4.09 24.42
C VAL A 291 -12.17 -2.85 23.53
N GLU A 292 -11.39 -1.84 23.90
CA GLU A 292 -11.23 -0.62 23.10
C GLU A 292 -10.57 -0.94 21.74
N ALA A 293 -9.55 -1.79 21.74
CA ALA A 293 -8.91 -2.26 20.51
C ALA A 293 -9.89 -3.05 19.62
N ALA A 294 -10.74 -3.91 20.20
CA ALA A 294 -11.76 -4.64 19.47
C ALA A 294 -12.78 -3.68 18.82
N LYS A 295 -13.21 -2.64 19.54
CA LYS A 295 -14.15 -1.63 19.03
C LYS A 295 -13.54 -0.80 17.88
N ALA A 296 -12.32 -0.29 18.08
CA ALA A 296 -11.61 0.49 17.06
C ALA A 296 -11.35 -0.35 15.80
N LEU A 297 -10.91 -1.60 15.97
CA LEU A 297 -10.67 -2.50 14.85
C LEU A 297 -11.97 -2.91 14.15
N SER A 298 -13.05 -3.16 14.88
CA SER A 298 -14.37 -3.44 14.31
C SER A 298 -14.83 -2.29 13.43
N ARG A 299 -14.66 -1.05 13.88
CA ARG A 299 -15.00 0.15 13.11
C ARG A 299 -14.24 0.22 11.77
N ALA A 300 -12.93 0.01 11.80
CA ALA A 300 -12.09 -0.04 10.61
C ALA A 300 -12.45 -1.21 9.67
N TYR A 301 -12.68 -2.39 10.25
CA TYR A 301 -13.04 -3.61 9.54
C TYR A 301 -14.37 -3.46 8.80
N LEU A 302 -15.43 -3.00 9.48
CA LEU A 302 -16.75 -2.83 8.85
C LEU A 302 -16.72 -1.83 7.71
N ARG A 303 -15.98 -0.72 7.85
CA ARG A 303 -15.78 0.24 6.76
C ARG A 303 -15.04 -0.37 5.56
N THR A 304 -14.05 -1.21 5.82
CA THR A 304 -13.30 -1.92 4.76
C THR A 304 -14.19 -2.93 4.03
N VAL A 305 -15.00 -3.68 4.77
CA VAL A 305 -16.02 -4.60 4.23
C VAL A 305 -17.00 -3.85 3.34
N GLU A 306 -17.47 -2.69 3.80
CA GLU A 306 -18.45 -1.90 3.05
C GLU A 306 -17.88 -1.42 1.71
N ALA A 307 -16.65 -0.92 1.74
CA ALA A 307 -15.96 -0.54 0.51
C ALA A 307 -15.77 -1.74 -0.43
N ALA A 308 -15.47 -2.92 0.11
CA ALA A 308 -15.33 -4.14 -0.69
C ALA A 308 -16.66 -4.57 -1.32
N VAL A 309 -17.78 -4.42 -0.61
CA VAL A 309 -19.14 -4.66 -1.15
C VAL A 309 -19.45 -3.68 -2.29
N GLN A 310 -19.14 -2.39 -2.11
CA GLN A 310 -19.34 -1.37 -3.13
C GLN A 310 -18.45 -1.61 -4.37
N PHE A 311 -17.17 -1.96 -4.16
CA PHE A 311 -16.26 -2.36 -5.25
C PHE A 311 -16.80 -3.56 -6.03
N ASP A 312 -17.26 -4.61 -5.33
CA ASP A 312 -17.79 -5.79 -5.99
C ASP A 312 -19.08 -5.49 -6.77
N LYS A 313 -19.88 -4.52 -6.32
CA LYS A 313 -21.06 -4.04 -7.06
C LYS A 313 -20.64 -3.36 -8.36
N GLU A 314 -19.72 -2.40 -8.30
CA GLU A 314 -19.20 -1.70 -9.49
C GLU A 314 -18.52 -2.65 -10.49
N GLU A 315 -17.81 -3.67 -10.01
CA GLU A 315 -17.22 -4.72 -10.87
C GLU A 315 -18.32 -5.51 -11.59
N ARG A 316 -19.37 -5.96 -10.89
CA ARG A 316 -20.48 -6.70 -11.53
C ARG A 316 -21.20 -5.84 -12.58
N GLU A 317 -21.46 -4.59 -12.25
CA GLU A 317 -22.13 -3.65 -13.16
C GLU A 317 -21.30 -3.37 -14.42
N ARG A 318 -19.96 -3.31 -14.31
CA ARG A 318 -19.08 -3.23 -15.48
C ARG A 318 -19.15 -4.46 -16.36
N HIS A 319 -19.11 -5.66 -15.79
CA HIS A 319 -19.14 -6.91 -16.56
C HIS A 319 -20.51 -7.22 -17.18
N TRP A 320 -21.58 -6.52 -16.77
CA TRP A 320 -22.91 -6.61 -17.39
C TRP A 320 -23.15 -5.54 -18.47
N ALA A 321 -22.27 -4.55 -18.58
CA ALA A 321 -22.36 -3.52 -19.61
C ALA A 321 -21.75 -3.96 -20.95
N ASP A 322 -21.07 -5.11 -20.97
CA ASP A 322 -20.52 -5.80 -22.15
C ASP A 322 -21.42 -6.95 -22.61
#